data_AF-A0A8I0B6H9-F1
#
_entry.id   AF-A0A8I0B6H9-F1
#
_cell.length_a   1.000
_cell.length_b   1.000
_cell.length_c   1.000
_cell.angle_alpha   90.00
_cell.angle_beta   90.00
_cell.angle_gamma   90.00
#
_symmetry.space_group_name_H-M   'P 1'
#
loop_
_entity.id
_entity.type
_entity.pdbx_description
1 polymer ?
#
loop_
_entity_poly.entity_id
_entity_poly.type
_entity_poly.pdbx_seq_one_letter_code
_entity_poly.pdbx_strand_id
1 'polypeptide(L)'
;MLDILRQGARSWGIKIMFAMIIVVFVLAFGISRMDQGRRGAVALVNEEPISVQSFQRAVQSTMDRLRAQNPGISSEVFDALNIRDQVFRQLVGSTLLVQEAKKLGLFVTDSELAAAVHKISAFQENGRFSPDRYRRTLQSQGLTPALFEEDFRKDLVVDKLRTAIVAAGKLSEAQAKDLFMVLERTADLDVLVFAASNETAT
;
A
#
# COMPACT_ATOMS: atom_id res chain seq x y z
N MET A 1 15.25 50.16 27.06
CA MET A 1 15.01 48.81 27.64
C MET A 1 14.74 47.72 26.59
N LEU A 2 14.72 48.04 25.28
CA LEU A 2 14.58 47.04 24.21
C LEU A 2 15.92 46.56 23.61
N ASP A 3 17.04 47.23 23.93
CA ASP A 3 18.36 46.90 23.36
C ASP A 3 19.05 45.71 24.07
N ILE A 4 18.67 45.41 25.31
CA ILE A 4 19.19 44.27 26.08
C ILE A 4 18.72 42.93 25.48
N LEU A 5 17.58 42.92 24.79
CA LEU A 5 17.06 41.73 24.08
C LEU A 5 17.79 41.45 22.76
N ARG A 6 18.39 42.49 22.13
CA ARG A 6 19.13 42.32 20.87
C ARG A 6 20.58 41.84 21.08
N GLN A 7 21.16 42.12 22.25
CA GLN A 7 22.58 41.82 22.50
C GLN A 7 22.84 40.36 22.95
N GLY A 8 21.81 39.62 23.38
CA GLY A 8 21.92 38.20 23.71
C GLY A 8 21.95 37.27 22.50
N ALA A 9 21.32 37.63 21.38
CA ALA A 9 21.15 36.74 20.22
C ALA A 9 22.47 36.39 19.47
N ARG A 10 23.59 37.04 19.80
CA ARG A 10 24.92 36.78 19.22
C ARG A 10 25.89 36.04 20.15
N SER A 11 25.46 35.70 21.36
CA SER A 11 26.27 34.93 22.32
C SER A 11 26.33 33.46 21.91
N TRP A 12 27.55 32.92 21.76
CA TRP A 12 27.79 31.50 21.50
C TRP A 12 27.08 30.58 22.51
N GLY A 13 26.91 31.03 23.76
CA GLY A 13 26.23 30.28 24.81
C GLY A 13 24.75 29.99 24.50
N ILE A 14 24.04 30.92 23.85
CA ILE A 14 22.62 30.73 23.49
C ILE A 14 22.45 29.68 22.40
N LYS A 15 23.41 29.56 21.46
CA LYS A 15 23.40 28.49 20.45
C LYS A 15 23.56 27.10 21.09
N ILE A 16 24.44 26.97 22.07
CA ILE A 16 24.63 25.71 22.81
C ILE A 16 23.35 25.32 23.56
N MET A 17 22.72 26.30 24.23
CA MET A 17 21.46 26.08 24.95
C MET A 17 20.33 25.63 24.01
N PHE A 18 20.17 26.28 22.85
CA PHE A 18 19.19 25.86 21.85
C PHE A 18 19.50 24.49 21.24
N ALA A 19 20.77 24.21 20.94
CA ALA A 19 21.18 22.89 20.45
C ALA A 19 20.84 21.78 21.45
N MET A 20 21.06 22.03 22.76
CA MET A 20 20.68 21.09 23.81
C MET A 20 19.16 20.88 23.89
N ILE A 21 18.35 21.94 23.81
CA ILE A 21 16.88 21.83 23.80
C ILE A 21 16.40 21.03 22.59
N ILE A 22 16.95 21.30 21.40
CA ILE A 22 16.62 20.57 20.17
C ILE A 22 16.99 19.10 20.31
N VAL A 23 18.17 18.77 20.83
CA VAL A 23 18.60 17.39 21.06
C VAL A 23 17.68 16.68 22.05
N VAL A 24 17.30 17.32 23.16
CA VAL A 24 16.35 16.74 24.12
C VAL A 24 14.98 16.53 23.48
N PHE A 25 14.49 17.47 22.66
CA PHE A 25 13.23 17.31 21.94
C PHE A 25 13.28 16.17 20.92
N VAL A 26 14.36 16.06 20.16
CA VAL A 26 14.56 14.99 19.17
C VAL A 26 14.72 13.62 19.87
N LEU A 27 15.42 13.55 21.00
CA LEU A 27 15.57 12.29 21.73
C LEU A 27 14.28 11.91 22.48
N ALA A 28 13.59 12.85 23.13
CA ALA A 28 12.36 12.58 23.87
C ALA A 28 11.17 12.27 22.96
N PHE A 29 11.00 13.00 21.85
CA PHE A 29 9.84 12.87 20.95
C PHE A 29 10.16 12.14 19.62
N GLY A 30 11.42 12.04 19.21
CA GLY A 30 11.82 11.38 17.96
C GLY A 30 11.94 9.86 18.07
N ILE A 31 12.45 9.35 19.20
CA ILE A 31 12.64 7.89 19.40
C ILE A 31 11.34 7.22 19.85
N SER A 32 10.52 7.93 20.63
CA SER A 32 9.23 7.42 21.16
C SER A 32 8.24 7.01 20.07
N ARG A 33 8.29 7.63 18.86
CA ARG A 33 7.42 7.25 17.74
C ARG A 33 7.78 5.92 17.10
N MET A 34 9.04 5.50 17.17
CA MET A 34 9.53 4.27 16.53
C MET A 34 9.21 3.02 17.37
N ASP A 35 9.36 3.12 18.71
CA ASP A 35 9.13 2.00 19.63
C ASP A 35 7.61 1.73 19.85
N GLN A 36 6.79 2.80 19.84
CA GLN A 36 5.34 2.68 19.95
C GLN A 36 4.70 1.96 18.74
N GLY A 37 5.30 2.08 17.55
CA GLY A 37 4.87 1.38 16.34
C GLY A 37 5.10 -0.14 16.38
N ARG A 38 6.18 -0.62 17.03
CA ARG A 38 6.47 -2.07 17.18
C ARG A 38 5.64 -2.73 18.28
N ARG A 39 5.39 -2.05 19.40
CA ARG A 39 4.59 -2.59 20.52
C ARG A 39 3.08 -2.69 20.19
N GLY A 40 2.63 -1.93 19.20
CA GLY A 40 1.25 -1.95 18.69
C GLY A 40 1.12 -2.59 17.31
N ALA A 41 2.02 -3.49 16.92
CA ALA A 41 1.98 -4.17 15.62
C ALA A 41 1.28 -5.54 15.70
N VAL A 42 0.47 -5.86 14.69
CA VAL A 42 -0.15 -7.19 14.50
C VAL A 42 0.88 -8.18 13.94
N ALA A 43 1.77 -7.69 13.06
CA ALA A 43 2.84 -8.47 12.45
C ALA A 43 3.98 -7.56 11.99
N LEU A 44 5.15 -8.15 11.76
CA LEU A 44 6.29 -7.52 11.11
C LEU A 44 6.49 -8.19 9.73
N VAL A 45 6.60 -7.39 8.68
CA VAL A 45 6.88 -7.87 7.31
C VAL A 45 8.23 -7.29 6.89
N ASN A 46 9.28 -8.12 6.87
CA ASN A 46 10.66 -7.69 6.57
C ASN A 46 11.05 -6.39 7.28
N GLU A 47 10.83 -6.35 8.61
CA GLU A 47 11.09 -5.20 9.50
C GLU A 47 10.09 -4.04 9.46
N GLU A 48 9.10 -4.05 8.56
CA GLU A 48 8.03 -3.04 8.53
C GLU A 48 6.83 -3.49 9.37
N PRO A 49 6.44 -2.73 10.43
CA PRO A 49 5.33 -3.11 11.29
C PRO A 49 3.98 -2.81 10.65
N ILE A 50 3.09 -3.81 10.63
CA ILE A 50 1.67 -3.59 10.37
C ILE A 50 1.01 -3.24 11.70
N SER A 51 0.65 -1.97 11.88
CA SER A 51 0.01 -1.51 13.12
C SER A 51 -1.37 -2.14 13.34
N VAL A 52 -1.74 -2.37 14.59
CA VAL A 52 -3.09 -2.81 15.00
C VAL A 52 -4.14 -1.82 14.52
N GLN A 53 -3.84 -0.52 14.59
CA GLN A 53 -4.75 0.54 14.15
C GLN A 53 -5.00 0.50 12.64
N SER A 54 -3.96 0.28 11.82
CA SER A 54 -4.12 0.13 10.36
C SER A 54 -4.89 -1.14 10.02
N PHE A 55 -4.62 -2.24 10.72
CA PHE A 55 -5.34 -3.50 10.52
C PHE A 55 -6.84 -3.36 10.85
N GLN A 56 -7.16 -2.82 12.01
CA GLN A 56 -8.55 -2.60 12.43
C GLN A 56 -9.30 -1.66 11.48
N ARG A 57 -8.67 -0.57 11.03
CA ARG A 57 -9.25 0.33 10.03
C ARG A 57 -9.51 -0.37 8.70
N ALA A 58 -8.57 -1.19 8.22
CA ALA A 58 -8.74 -1.93 6.98
C ALA A 58 -9.87 -2.98 7.06
N VAL A 59 -10.01 -3.64 8.22
CA VAL A 59 -11.12 -4.57 8.49
C VAL A 59 -12.44 -3.82 8.48
N GLN A 60 -12.56 -2.73 9.23
CA GLN A 60 -13.77 -1.92 9.29
C GLN A 60 -14.16 -1.38 7.92
N SER A 61 -13.22 -0.82 7.17
CA SER A 61 -13.46 -0.32 5.81
C SER A 61 -13.93 -1.42 4.86
N THR A 62 -13.39 -2.64 5.00
CA THR A 62 -13.83 -3.78 4.18
C THR A 62 -15.24 -4.23 4.54
N MET A 63 -15.56 -4.28 5.83
CA MET A 63 -16.93 -4.56 6.29
C MET A 63 -17.91 -3.49 5.80
N ASP A 64 -17.58 -2.21 5.91
CA ASP A 64 -18.48 -1.12 5.49
C ASP A 64 -18.74 -1.14 3.98
N ARG A 65 -17.71 -1.45 3.18
CA ARG A 65 -17.88 -1.67 1.73
C ARG A 65 -18.80 -2.85 1.42
N LEU A 66 -18.64 -3.97 2.13
CA LEU A 66 -19.48 -5.15 1.94
C LEU A 66 -20.93 -4.91 2.37
N ARG A 67 -21.16 -4.18 3.47
CA ARG A 67 -22.50 -3.75 3.90
C ARG A 67 -23.15 -2.81 2.88
N ALA A 68 -22.38 -1.89 2.32
CA ALA A 68 -22.88 -0.98 1.28
C ALA A 68 -23.29 -1.72 0.00
N GLN A 69 -22.61 -2.83 -0.34
CA GLN A 69 -22.96 -3.68 -1.48
C GLN A 69 -24.08 -4.68 -1.16
N ASN A 70 -24.16 -5.15 0.09
CA ASN A 70 -25.12 -6.15 0.55
C ASN A 70 -25.76 -5.72 1.89
N PRO A 71 -26.84 -4.92 1.86
CA PRO A 71 -27.47 -4.36 3.06
C PRO A 71 -28.03 -5.40 4.05
N GLY A 72 -28.21 -6.66 3.63
CA GLY A 72 -28.77 -7.74 4.45
C GLY A 72 -27.74 -8.69 5.08
N ILE A 73 -26.43 -8.42 4.95
CA ILE A 73 -25.38 -9.30 5.48
C ILE A 73 -25.28 -9.16 7.02
N SER A 74 -25.42 -10.28 7.75
CA SER A 74 -25.31 -10.29 9.22
C SER A 74 -23.84 -10.28 9.68
N SER A 75 -23.61 -9.92 10.95
CA SER A 75 -22.28 -9.98 11.56
C SER A 75 -21.70 -11.39 11.58
N GLU A 76 -22.53 -12.43 11.73
CA GLU A 76 -22.06 -13.82 11.75
C GLU A 76 -21.49 -14.25 10.39
N VAL A 77 -22.03 -13.70 9.29
CA VAL A 77 -21.51 -13.97 7.94
C VAL A 77 -20.11 -13.37 7.77
N PHE A 78 -19.82 -12.21 8.37
CA PHE A 78 -18.47 -11.63 8.30
C PHE A 78 -17.41 -12.48 9.02
N ASP A 79 -17.77 -13.07 10.17
CA ASP A 79 -16.88 -13.97 10.89
C ASP A 79 -16.69 -15.29 10.13
N ALA A 80 -17.77 -15.83 9.54
CA ALA A 80 -17.71 -17.03 8.69
C ALA A 80 -16.86 -16.84 7.43
N LEU A 81 -16.85 -15.63 6.85
CA LEU A 81 -16.04 -15.27 5.68
C LEU A 81 -14.56 -15.05 6.00
N ASN A 82 -14.18 -15.11 7.28
CA ASN A 82 -12.80 -14.94 7.73
C ASN A 82 -12.15 -13.64 7.19
N ILE A 83 -12.92 -12.54 7.21
CA ILE A 83 -12.54 -11.24 6.64
C ILE A 83 -11.23 -10.72 7.22
N ARG A 84 -11.00 -10.97 8.52
CA ARG A 84 -9.78 -10.56 9.22
C ARG A 84 -8.53 -11.14 8.57
N ASP A 85 -8.54 -12.44 8.27
CA ASP A 85 -7.42 -13.11 7.61
C ASP A 85 -7.23 -12.65 6.16
N GLN A 86 -8.33 -12.41 5.44
CA GLN A 86 -8.25 -11.87 4.08
C GLN A 86 -7.60 -10.48 4.07
N VAL A 87 -8.05 -9.59 4.96
CA VAL A 87 -7.48 -8.24 5.12
C VAL A 87 -6.02 -8.32 5.55
N PHE A 88 -5.68 -9.23 6.46
CA PHE A 88 -4.29 -9.43 6.88
C PHE A 88 -3.40 -9.84 5.70
N ARG A 89 -3.79 -10.87 4.93
CA ARG A 89 -3.07 -11.29 3.72
C ARG A 89 -2.95 -10.18 2.70
N GLN A 90 -4.00 -9.38 2.51
CA GLN A 90 -3.97 -8.23 1.61
C GLN A 90 -2.97 -7.16 2.07
N LEU A 91 -2.92 -6.83 3.37
CA LEU A 91 -1.98 -5.86 3.91
C LEU A 91 -0.53 -6.36 3.81
N VAL A 92 -0.29 -7.64 4.12
CA VAL A 92 1.03 -8.26 3.93
C VAL A 92 1.44 -8.18 2.46
N GLY A 93 0.57 -8.60 1.54
CA GLY A 93 0.84 -8.53 0.10
C GLY A 93 1.12 -7.12 -0.40
N SER A 94 0.33 -6.14 0.03
CA SER A 94 0.57 -4.72 -0.31
C SER A 94 1.91 -4.23 0.22
N THR A 95 2.25 -4.58 1.46
CA THR A 95 3.54 -4.20 2.08
C THR A 95 4.72 -4.79 1.29
N LEU A 96 4.63 -6.05 0.90
CA LEU A 96 5.66 -6.71 0.07
C LEU A 96 5.82 -6.04 -1.29
N LEU A 97 4.71 -5.68 -1.95
CA LEU A 97 4.75 -4.99 -3.24
C LEU A 97 5.37 -3.59 -3.12
N VAL A 98 5.06 -2.84 -2.06
CA VAL A 98 5.68 -1.54 -1.78
C VAL A 98 7.18 -1.70 -1.54
N GLN A 99 7.60 -2.71 -0.78
CA GLN A 99 9.02 -3.00 -0.54
C GLN A 99 9.74 -3.35 -1.84
N GLU A 100 9.14 -4.17 -2.69
CA GLU A 100 9.73 -4.54 -3.97
C GLU A 100 9.83 -3.33 -4.91
N ALA A 101 8.79 -2.49 -4.97
CA ALA A 101 8.83 -1.25 -5.72
C ALA A 101 9.97 -0.32 -5.24
N LYS A 102 10.16 -0.19 -3.92
CA LYS A 102 11.28 0.58 -3.34
C LYS A 102 12.64 0.00 -3.77
N LYS A 103 12.82 -1.32 -3.77
CA LYS A 103 14.07 -1.97 -4.22
C LYS A 103 14.36 -1.70 -5.68
N LEU A 104 13.32 -1.65 -6.52
CA LEU A 104 13.42 -1.32 -7.95
C LEU A 104 13.58 0.18 -8.21
N GLY A 105 13.68 1.01 -7.17
CA GLY A 105 13.83 2.46 -7.29
C GLY A 105 12.55 3.17 -7.75
N LEU A 106 11.39 2.52 -7.64
CA LEU A 106 10.10 3.12 -7.97
C LEU A 106 9.59 3.95 -6.80
N PHE A 107 9.39 5.23 -7.06
CA PHE A 107 8.83 6.17 -6.11
C PHE A 107 7.73 7.02 -6.75
N VAL A 108 6.90 7.62 -5.90
CA VAL A 108 5.88 8.59 -6.29
C VAL A 108 6.26 9.94 -5.74
N THR A 109 6.47 10.90 -6.63
CA THR A 109 6.78 12.29 -6.26
C THR A 109 5.54 12.99 -5.70
N ASP A 110 5.75 14.06 -4.95
CA ASP A 110 4.63 14.86 -4.43
C ASP A 110 3.77 15.47 -5.54
N SER A 111 4.39 15.80 -6.67
CA SER A 111 3.66 16.30 -7.85
C SER A 111 2.73 15.25 -8.46
N GLU A 112 3.18 13.99 -8.53
CA GLU A 112 2.36 12.88 -9.04
C GLU A 112 1.24 12.54 -8.06
N LEU A 113 1.54 12.55 -6.76
CA LEU A 113 0.56 12.36 -5.70
C LEU A 113 -0.53 13.44 -5.80
N ALA A 114 -0.16 14.72 -5.85
CA ALA A 114 -1.10 15.82 -5.97
C ALA A 114 -1.96 15.71 -7.25
N ALA A 115 -1.33 15.40 -8.38
CA ALA A 115 -2.04 15.20 -9.64
C ALA A 115 -3.05 14.03 -9.57
N ALA A 116 -2.68 12.94 -8.91
CA ALA A 116 -3.58 11.80 -8.71
C ALA A 116 -4.72 12.14 -7.75
N VAL A 117 -4.45 12.83 -6.64
CA VAL A 117 -5.49 13.28 -5.69
C VAL A 117 -6.48 14.24 -6.35
N HIS A 118 -6.00 15.16 -7.19
CA HIS A 118 -6.87 16.10 -7.90
C HIS A 118 -7.81 15.42 -8.91
N LYS A 119 -7.50 14.21 -9.37
CA LYS A 119 -8.35 13.42 -10.27
C LYS A 119 -9.47 12.68 -9.56
N ILE A 120 -9.48 12.65 -8.23
CA ILE A 120 -10.49 11.93 -7.45
C ILE A 120 -11.78 12.76 -7.45
N SER A 121 -12.83 12.24 -8.10
CA SER A 121 -14.14 12.92 -8.21
C SER A 121 -14.75 13.29 -6.85
N ALA A 122 -14.51 12.46 -5.82
CA ALA A 122 -14.97 12.74 -4.45
C ALA A 122 -14.37 14.02 -3.85
N PHE A 123 -13.24 14.49 -4.36
CA PHE A 123 -12.59 15.73 -3.92
C PHE A 123 -12.85 16.92 -4.84
N GLN A 124 -13.66 16.73 -5.88
CA GLN A 124 -13.97 17.76 -6.85
C GLN A 124 -15.33 18.42 -6.60
N GLU A 125 -15.40 19.73 -6.82
CA GLU A 125 -16.61 20.54 -6.82
C GLU A 125 -16.70 21.20 -8.20
N ASN A 126 -17.82 20.99 -8.91
CA ASN A 126 -17.98 21.43 -10.31
C ASN A 126 -16.83 20.95 -11.24
N GLY A 127 -16.33 19.72 -11.02
CA GLY A 127 -15.26 19.11 -11.83
C GLY A 127 -13.85 19.65 -11.55
N ARG A 128 -13.68 20.50 -10.53
CA ARG A 128 -12.36 21.01 -10.11
C ARG A 128 -12.07 20.63 -8.67
N PHE A 129 -10.81 20.38 -8.35
CA PHE A 129 -10.41 20.05 -6.99
C PHE A 129 -10.81 21.18 -6.01
N SER A 130 -11.47 20.81 -4.91
CA SER A 130 -11.90 21.72 -3.84
C SER A 130 -11.23 21.32 -2.53
N PRO A 131 -10.28 22.12 -1.99
CA PRO A 131 -9.62 21.83 -0.73
C PRO A 131 -10.59 21.68 0.45
N ASP A 132 -11.70 22.42 0.42
CA ASP A 132 -12.75 22.32 1.44
C ASP A 132 -13.53 21.02 1.34
N ARG A 133 -13.87 20.59 0.11
CA ARG A 133 -14.50 19.28 -0.10
C ARG A 133 -13.57 18.15 0.30
N TYR A 134 -12.30 18.21 -0.10
CA TYR A 134 -11.26 17.27 0.31
C TYR A 134 -11.20 17.11 1.84
N ARG A 135 -11.04 18.22 2.58
CA ARG A 135 -10.97 18.19 4.05
C ARG A 135 -12.24 17.65 4.68
N ARG A 136 -13.42 18.08 4.23
CA ARG A 136 -14.71 17.60 4.75
C ARG A 136 -14.92 16.10 4.51
N THR A 137 -14.58 15.62 3.32
CA THR A 137 -14.69 14.19 2.97
C THR A 137 -13.77 13.35 3.84
N LEU A 138 -12.51 13.74 4.04
CA LEU A 138 -11.60 13.02 4.91
C LEU A 138 -12.06 13.05 6.38
N GLN A 139 -12.53 14.20 6.86
CA GLN A 139 -13.06 14.34 8.22
C GLN A 139 -14.27 13.43 8.47
N SER A 140 -15.18 13.30 7.50
CA SER A 140 -16.32 12.38 7.63
C SER A 140 -15.92 10.90 7.75
N GLN A 141 -14.70 10.56 7.34
CA GLN A 141 -14.13 9.22 7.43
C GLN A 141 -13.14 9.08 8.61
N GLY A 142 -12.97 10.12 9.42
CA GLY A 142 -12.00 10.14 10.53
C GLY A 142 -10.54 10.09 10.06
N LEU A 143 -10.25 10.52 8.83
CA LEU A 143 -8.91 10.51 8.24
C LEU A 143 -8.28 11.91 8.26
N THR A 144 -6.96 11.95 8.46
CA THR A 144 -6.17 13.17 8.27
C THR A 144 -5.61 13.21 6.83
N PRO A 145 -5.35 14.40 6.26
CA PRO A 145 -4.71 14.53 4.96
C PRO A 145 -3.39 13.75 4.85
N ALA A 146 -2.52 13.89 5.86
CA ALA A 146 -1.21 13.22 5.88
C ALA A 146 -1.34 11.69 5.83
N LEU A 147 -2.28 11.12 6.58
CA LEU A 147 -2.50 9.68 6.61
C LEU A 147 -3.08 9.17 5.29
N PHE A 148 -4.07 9.89 4.75
CA PHE A 148 -4.64 9.57 3.44
C PHE A 148 -3.58 9.63 2.32
N GLU A 149 -2.78 10.69 2.30
CA GLU A 149 -1.72 10.88 1.30
C GLU A 149 -0.63 9.81 1.41
N GLU A 150 -0.27 9.38 2.61
CA GLU A 150 0.68 8.29 2.81
C GLU A 150 0.15 6.96 2.27
N ASP A 151 -1.09 6.61 2.63
CA ASP A 151 -1.74 5.38 2.16
C ASP A 151 -1.94 5.41 0.64
N PHE A 152 -2.39 6.54 0.09
CA PHE A 152 -2.58 6.72 -1.34
C PHE A 152 -1.25 6.69 -2.11
N ARG A 153 -0.16 7.21 -1.53
CA ARG A 153 1.18 7.11 -2.12
C ARG A 153 1.61 5.64 -2.24
N LYS A 154 1.35 4.81 -1.23
CA LYS A 154 1.66 3.36 -1.28
C LYS A 154 0.89 2.69 -2.41
N ASP A 155 -0.39 2.99 -2.55
CA ASP A 155 -1.23 2.43 -3.64
C ASP A 155 -0.70 2.82 -5.02
N LEU A 156 -0.32 4.09 -5.21
CA LEU A 156 0.24 4.59 -6.48
C LEU A 156 1.59 3.92 -6.82
N VAL A 157 2.44 3.67 -5.82
CA VAL A 157 3.71 2.96 -6.02
C VAL A 157 3.46 1.52 -6.48
N VAL A 158 2.49 0.83 -5.88
CA VAL A 158 2.10 -0.53 -6.28
C VAL A 158 1.51 -0.55 -7.68
N ASP A 159 0.69 0.45 -8.04
CA ASP A 159 0.12 0.57 -9.39
C ASP A 159 1.19 0.82 -10.46
N LYS A 160 2.18 1.68 -10.15
CA LYS A 160 3.37 1.87 -11.00
C LYS A 160 4.14 0.56 -11.19
N LEU A 161 4.38 -0.20 -10.12
CA LEU A 161 5.04 -1.50 -10.21
C LEU A 161 4.27 -2.47 -11.12
N ARG A 162 2.95 -2.56 -10.96
CA ARG A 162 2.09 -3.40 -11.82
C ARG A 162 2.17 -2.98 -13.27
N THR A 163 2.12 -1.68 -13.54
CA THR A 163 2.22 -1.12 -14.89
C THR A 163 3.57 -1.43 -15.52
N ALA A 164 4.65 -1.33 -14.75
CA ALA A 164 5.99 -1.67 -15.20
C ALA A 164 6.12 -3.18 -15.54
N ILE A 165 5.55 -4.07 -14.71
CA ILE A 165 5.54 -5.52 -14.96
C ILE A 165 4.72 -5.83 -16.22
N VAL A 166 3.54 -5.24 -16.37
CA VAL A 166 2.70 -5.43 -17.57
C VAL A 166 3.40 -4.89 -18.82
N ALA A 167 4.09 -3.75 -18.72
CA ALA A 167 4.86 -3.20 -19.83
C ALA A 167 6.05 -4.11 -20.22
N ALA A 168 6.73 -4.70 -19.24
CA ALA A 168 7.80 -5.68 -19.47
C ALA A 168 7.27 -7.02 -20.02
N GLY A 169 6.04 -7.39 -19.65
CA GLY A 169 5.37 -8.62 -20.07
C GLY A 169 4.55 -8.53 -21.35
N LYS A 170 4.47 -7.36 -22.01
CA LYS A 170 3.92 -7.29 -23.38
C LYS A 170 4.83 -8.08 -24.29
N LEU A 171 4.41 -9.29 -24.66
CA LEU A 171 5.05 -10.07 -25.72
C LEU A 171 5.17 -9.16 -26.94
N SER A 172 6.38 -9.07 -27.51
CA SER A 172 6.54 -8.41 -28.81
C SER A 172 5.63 -9.11 -29.84
N GLU A 173 5.21 -8.41 -30.90
CA GLU A 173 4.42 -9.05 -31.99
C GLU A 173 5.08 -10.34 -32.49
N ALA A 174 6.42 -10.39 -32.49
CA ALA A 174 7.18 -11.59 -32.83
C ALA A 174 6.91 -12.76 -31.87
N GLN A 175 6.91 -12.52 -30.56
CA GLN A 175 6.65 -13.56 -29.55
C GLN A 175 5.17 -13.97 -29.51
N ALA A 176 4.24 -13.05 -29.78
CA ALA A 176 2.82 -13.36 -29.93
C ALA A 176 2.58 -14.25 -31.17
N LYS A 177 3.28 -13.98 -32.28
CA LYS A 177 3.23 -14.79 -33.50
C LYS A 177 3.81 -16.19 -33.31
N ASP A 178 4.92 -16.30 -32.59
CA ASP A 178 5.53 -17.61 -32.26
C ASP A 178 4.61 -18.45 -31.37
N LEU A 179 4.01 -17.84 -30.34
CA LEU A 179 3.04 -18.54 -29.49
C LEU A 179 1.80 -18.99 -30.28
N PHE A 180 1.29 -18.14 -31.17
CA PHE A 180 0.18 -18.48 -32.07
C PHE A 180 0.51 -19.68 -32.97
N MET A 181 1.70 -19.68 -33.59
CA MET A 181 2.17 -20.81 -34.42
C MET A 181 2.33 -22.12 -33.64
N VAL A 182 2.70 -22.04 -32.35
CA VAL A 182 2.78 -23.23 -31.47
C VAL A 182 1.40 -23.75 -31.10
N LEU A 183 0.43 -22.86 -30.86
CA LEU A 183 -0.94 -23.22 -30.50
C LEU A 183 -1.75 -23.79 -31.68
N GLU A 184 -1.46 -23.35 -32.91
CA GLU A 184 -2.09 -23.89 -34.13
C GLU A 184 -1.45 -25.21 -34.62
N ARG A 185 -0.38 -25.71 -33.99
CA ARG A 185 0.14 -27.04 -34.32
C ARG A 185 -0.84 -28.11 -33.83
N THR A 186 -1.66 -28.60 -34.74
CA THR A 186 -2.35 -29.88 -34.60
C THR A 186 -1.37 -31.02 -34.89
N ALA A 187 -1.33 -32.04 -34.02
CA ALA A 187 -0.55 -33.25 -34.22
C ALA A 187 -1.51 -34.41 -34.47
N ASP A 188 -1.42 -35.04 -35.64
CA ASP A 188 -2.07 -36.33 -35.91
C ASP A 188 -1.24 -37.43 -35.24
N LEU A 189 -1.87 -38.20 -34.35
CA LEU A 189 -1.23 -39.27 -33.59
C LEU A 189 -1.86 -40.60 -33.99
N ASP A 190 -1.15 -41.38 -34.79
CA ASP A 190 -1.49 -42.79 -35.03
C ASP A 190 -1.00 -43.63 -33.85
N VAL A 191 -1.93 -44.06 -32.99
CA VAL A 191 -1.64 -44.87 -31.81
C VAL A 191 -1.87 -46.34 -32.13
N LEU A 192 -0.81 -47.14 -32.10
CA LEU A 192 -0.89 -48.60 -32.07
C LEU A 192 -0.94 -49.09 -30.62
N VAL A 193 -2.09 -49.61 -30.20
CA VAL A 193 -2.27 -50.17 -28.86
C VAL A 193 -1.91 -51.64 -28.85
N PHE A 194 -0.94 -52.03 -28.03
CA PHE A 194 -0.59 -53.43 -27.79
C PHE A 194 -1.29 -53.93 -26.52
N ALA A 195 -1.95 -55.08 -26.61
CA ALA A 195 -2.47 -55.77 -25.44
C ALA A 195 -1.31 -56.47 -24.72
N ALA A 196 -1.10 -56.18 -23.44
CA ALA A 196 -0.13 -56.88 -22.62
C ALA A 196 -0.59 -58.33 -22.40
N SER A 197 0.15 -59.31 -22.92
CA SER A 197 -0.05 -60.71 -22.59
C SER A 197 0.41 -60.95 -21.15
N ASN A 198 -0.52 -61.24 -20.25
CA ASN A 198 -0.19 -61.73 -18.92
C ASN A 198 0.47 -63.11 -19.07
N GLU A 199 1.80 -63.16 -18.97
CA GLU A 199 2.50 -64.39 -18.65
C GLU A 199 2.15 -64.78 -17.21
N THR A 200 1.26 -65.75 -17.05
CA THR A 200 1.17 -66.54 -15.82
C THR A 200 2.44 -67.37 -15.70
N ALA A 201 3.38 -66.91 -14.89
CA ALA A 201 4.51 -67.70 -14.44
C ALA A 201 4.02 -68.76 -13.43
N THR A 202 4.13 -70.01 -13.84
CA THR A 202 3.96 -71.24 -13.04
C THR A 202 4.98 -71.34 -11.91
#